data_AF-A0A317FJV1-F1
#
_entry.id   AF-A0A317FJV1-F1
#
_cell.length_a   1.000
_cell.length_b   1.000
_cell.length_c   1.000
_cell.angle_alpha   90.00
_cell.angle_beta   90.00
_cell.angle_gamma   90.00
#
_symmetry.space_group_name_H-M   'P 1'
#
loop_
_entity.id
_entity.type
_entity.pdbx_description
1 polymer ?
#
loop_
_entity_poly.entity_id
_entity_poly.type
_entity_poly.pdbx_seq_one_letter_code
_entity_poly.pdbx_strand_id
1 'polypeptide(L)'
;MAQPPTQPEMKLDTSQLKSSYCNVCSATSTREEVVLTFGVNQNWDLQQQQGGGAMDVQLLHRIIMSPVAAKRFHDLLTRLMSEHEARHGAL
;
A
#
# COMPACT_ATOMS: atom_id res chain seq x y z
N MET A 1 -15.77 -33.09 -26.47
CA MET A 1 -15.08 -32.79 -25.19
C MET A 1 -14.54 -31.38 -25.29
N ALA A 2 -15.03 -30.44 -24.48
CA ALA A 2 -14.56 -29.06 -24.49
C ALA A 2 -13.24 -28.96 -23.72
N GLN A 3 -12.19 -28.39 -24.32
CA GLN A 3 -10.94 -28.12 -23.64
C GLN A 3 -11.16 -27.05 -22.55
N PRO A 4 -10.57 -27.21 -21.35
CA PRO A 4 -10.62 -26.16 -20.34
C PRO A 4 -9.89 -24.91 -20.85
N PRO A 5 -10.38 -23.69 -20.53
CA PRO A 5 -9.74 -22.46 -20.97
C PRO A 5 -8.30 -22.39 -20.44
N THR A 6 -7.35 -22.21 -21.36
CA THR A 6 -5.95 -21.93 -21.03
C THR A 6 -5.86 -20.60 -20.30
N GLN A 7 -5.44 -20.63 -19.04
CA GLN A 7 -5.20 -19.42 -18.27
C GLN A 7 -4.04 -18.65 -18.91
N PRO A 8 -4.15 -17.32 -19.10
CA PRO A 8 -3.09 -16.54 -19.69
C PRO A 8 -1.82 -16.62 -18.84
N GLU A 9 -0.69 -16.89 -19.49
CA GLU A 9 0.63 -16.90 -18.86
C GLU A 9 0.99 -15.47 -18.42
N MET A 10 1.02 -15.23 -17.11
CA MET A 10 1.33 -13.92 -16.55
C MET A 10 2.85 -13.67 -16.61
N LYS A 11 3.29 -12.87 -17.59
CA LYS A 11 4.68 -12.40 -17.66
C LYS A 11 4.88 -11.22 -16.71
N LEU A 12 5.59 -11.46 -15.60
CA LEU A 12 5.95 -10.44 -14.62
C LEU A 12 7.26 -9.75 -15.04
N ASP A 13 7.22 -8.46 -15.36
CA ASP A 13 8.42 -7.64 -15.56
C ASP A 13 8.77 -6.94 -14.25
N THR A 14 9.94 -7.26 -13.70
CA THR A 14 10.44 -6.73 -12.42
C THR A 14 11.56 -5.70 -12.58
N SER A 15 11.87 -5.28 -13.81
CA SER A 15 13.01 -4.39 -14.10
C SER A 15 12.94 -3.03 -13.39
N GLN A 16 11.73 -2.55 -13.08
CA GLN A 16 11.50 -1.28 -12.39
C GLN A 16 10.92 -1.46 -10.98
N LEU A 17 10.92 -2.69 -10.44
CA LEU A 17 10.38 -2.95 -9.11
C LEU A 17 11.25 -2.29 -8.04
N LYS A 18 10.65 -1.44 -7.21
CA LYS A 18 11.32 -0.77 -6.09
C LYS A 18 10.73 -1.29 -4.78
N SER A 19 11.61 -1.75 -3.90
CA SER A 19 11.26 -2.10 -2.52
C SER A 19 11.73 -0.99 -1.58
N SER A 20 10.85 -0.52 -0.71
CA SER A 20 11.22 0.44 0.34
C SER A 20 10.39 0.20 1.58
N TYR A 21 11.02 0.37 2.74
CA TYR A 21 10.31 0.40 4.01
C TYR A 21 9.51 1.70 4.11
N CYS A 22 8.25 1.60 4.52
CA CYS A 22 7.36 2.73 4.77
C CYS A 22 6.53 2.43 6.03
N ASN A 23 6.44 3.37 6.96
CA ASN A 23 5.62 3.26 8.17
C ASN A 23 4.50 4.32 8.24
N VAL A 24 4.46 5.25 7.28
CA VAL A 24 3.38 6.21 7.11
C VAL A 24 2.74 5.98 5.74
N CYS A 25 1.42 5.96 5.72
CA CYS A 25 0.61 5.97 4.50
C CYS A 25 -0.45 7.05 4.63
N SER A 26 -0.58 7.89 3.60
CA SER A 26 -1.70 8.81 3.45
C SER A 26 -2.40 8.54 2.13
N ALA A 27 -3.71 8.74 2.11
CA ALA A 27 -4.54 8.49 0.93
C ALA A 27 -5.45 9.68 0.68
N THR A 28 -5.60 10.05 -0.60
CA THR A 28 -6.62 10.98 -1.05
C THR A 28 -7.37 10.37 -2.22
N SER A 29 -8.64 10.75 -2.38
CA SER A 29 -9.46 10.29 -3.50
C SER A 29 -10.22 11.46 -4.08
N THR A 30 -10.26 11.51 -5.40
CA THR A 30 -11.23 12.29 -6.17
C THR A 30 -12.20 11.32 -6.84
N ARG A 31 -13.09 11.84 -7.69
CA ARG A 31 -13.95 10.99 -8.53
C ARG A 31 -13.13 10.22 -9.58
N GLU A 32 -11.97 10.76 -9.95
CA GLU A 32 -11.20 10.32 -11.12
C GLU A 32 -10.02 9.43 -10.71
N GLU A 33 -9.48 9.64 -9.51
CA GLU A 33 -8.28 8.95 -9.04
C GLU A 33 -8.26 8.74 -7.53
N VAL A 34 -7.48 7.73 -7.13
CA VAL A 34 -7.06 7.47 -5.76
C VAL A 34 -5.55 7.56 -5.72
N VAL A 35 -5.04 8.38 -4.81
CA VAL A 35 -3.61 8.63 -4.63
C VAL A 35 -3.20 8.10 -3.26
N LEU A 36 -2.27 7.14 -3.27
CA LEU A 36 -1.61 6.64 -2.06
C LEU A 36 -0.20 7.20 -2.00
N THR A 37 0.16 7.77 -0.87
CA THR A 37 1.50 8.29 -0.62
C THR A 37 2.11 7.54 0.56
N PHE A 38 3.26 6.93 0.35
CA PHE A 38 3.98 6.16 1.35
C PHE A 38 5.25 6.89 1.75
N GLY A 39 5.55 6.85 3.03
CA GLY A 39 6.72 7.51 3.60
C GLY A 39 7.24 6.84 4.85
N VAL A 40 8.32 7.40 5.37
CA VAL A 40 8.90 7.04 6.65
C VAL A 40 8.89 8.25 7.57
N ASN A 41 8.28 8.10 8.73
CA ASN A 41 8.53 8.96 9.87
C ASN A 41 9.76 8.43 10.61
N GLN A 42 10.82 9.25 10.67
CA GLN A 42 12.08 8.94 11.34
C GLN A 42 12.20 9.60 12.73
N ASN A 43 11.18 10.32 13.20
CA ASN A 43 11.24 11.00 14.50
C ASN A 43 11.20 9.98 15.64
N TRP A 44 12.38 9.67 16.16
CA TRP A 44 12.60 8.89 17.39
C TRP A 44 12.63 9.77 18.65
N ASP A 45 12.62 11.09 18.48
CA ASP A 45 12.80 12.04 19.58
C ASP A 45 11.45 12.43 20.21
N LEU A 46 11.11 11.76 21.31
CA LEU A 46 9.92 12.05 22.12
C LEU A 46 9.91 13.47 22.70
N GLN A 47 11.05 14.19 22.74
CA GLN A 47 11.09 15.56 23.27
C GLN A 47 10.38 16.59 22.37
N GLN A 48 10.33 16.38 21.04
CA GLN A 48 9.63 17.30 20.13
C GLN A 48 8.10 17.17 20.19
N GLN A 49 7.56 16.00 20.55
CA GLN A 49 6.11 15.79 20.65
C GLN A 49 5.46 16.56 21.81
N GLN A 50 6.19 16.81 22.92
CA GLN A 50 5.66 17.56 24.05
C GLN A 50 5.64 19.10 23.82
N GLY A 51 6.33 19.59 22.79
CA GLY A 51 6.45 21.02 22.46
C GLY A 51 5.59 21.50 21.29
N GLY A 52 4.73 20.65 20.72
CA GLY A 52 3.94 20.99 19.52
C GLY A 52 4.76 21.03 18.22
N GLY A 53 5.91 20.34 18.17
CA GLY A 53 6.74 20.26 16.96
C GLY A 53 6.05 19.49 15.82
N ALA A 54 6.23 19.98 14.59
CA ALA A 54 5.72 19.32 13.39
C ALA A 54 6.35 17.93 13.22
N MET A 55 5.54 16.94 12.84
CA MET A 55 6.00 15.60 12.51
C MET A 55 6.74 15.63 11.17
N ASP A 56 8.04 15.30 11.16
CA ASP A 56 8.81 15.21 9.92
C ASP A 56 8.57 13.84 9.27
N VAL A 57 7.98 13.85 8.07
CA VAL A 57 7.66 12.63 7.31
C VAL A 57 8.34 12.71 5.96
N GLN A 58 9.26 11.78 5.71
CA GLN A 58 9.90 11.64 4.42
C GLN A 58 8.97 10.85 3.48
N LEU A 59 8.50 11.47 2.41
CA LEU A 59 7.70 10.81 1.37
C LEU A 59 8.61 10.04 0.40
N LEU A 60 8.33 8.76 0.19
CA LEU A 60 9.16 7.86 -0.62
C LEU A 60 8.50 7.46 -1.93
N HIS A 61 7.20 7.11 -1.89
CA HIS A 61 6.48 6.59 -3.05
C HIS A 61 5.11 7.22 -3.18
N ARG A 62 4.67 7.41 -4.42
CA ARG A 62 3.30 7.81 -4.74
C ARG A 62 2.73 6.87 -5.78
N ILE A 63 1.60 6.25 -5.46
CA ILE A 63 0.85 5.37 -6.36
C ILE A 63 -0.47 6.06 -6.68
N ILE A 64 -0.75 6.22 -7.98
CA ILE A 64 -2.01 6.80 -8.47
C ILE A 64 -2.76 5.71 -9.22
N MET A 65 -4.04 5.54 -8.89
CA MET A 65 -4.89 4.51 -9.47
C MET A 65 -6.25 5.08 -9.85
N SER A 66 -6.93 4.45 -10.80
CA SER A 66 -8.36 4.69 -10.98
C SER A 66 -9.16 4.10 -9.80
N PRO A 67 -10.38 4.59 -9.51
CA PRO A 67 -11.21 4.07 -8.43
C PRO A 67 -11.49 2.56 -8.53
N VAL A 68 -11.64 2.03 -9.75
CA VAL A 68 -11.86 0.59 -9.97
C VAL A 68 -10.62 -0.23 -9.60
N ALA A 69 -9.43 0.25 -9.95
CA ALA A 69 -8.19 -0.40 -9.56
C ALA A 69 -7.96 -0.33 -8.04
N ALA A 70 -8.27 0.82 -7.42
CA ALA A 70 -8.20 0.99 -5.97
C ALA A 70 -9.16 0.06 -5.22
N LYS A 71 -10.37 -0.18 -5.74
CA LYS A 71 -11.30 -1.16 -5.16
C LYS A 71 -10.73 -2.58 -5.17
N ARG A 72 -10.12 -3.00 -6.29
CA ARG A 72 -9.45 -4.32 -6.37
C ARG A 72 -8.28 -4.42 -5.41
N PHE A 73 -7.49 -3.34 -5.29
CA PHE A 73 -6.40 -3.27 -4.32
C PHE A 73 -6.91 -3.42 -2.88
N HIS A 74 -7.99 -2.72 -2.52
CA HIS A 74 -8.61 -2.84 -1.21
C HIS A 74 -9.09 -4.27 -0.92
N ASP A 75 -9.82 -4.90 -1.85
CA ASP A 75 -10.33 -6.26 -1.66
C ASP A 75 -9.18 -7.28 -1.47
N LEU A 76 -8.10 -7.13 -2.25
CA LEU A 76 -6.89 -7.93 -2.11
C LEU A 76 -6.21 -7.70 -0.75
N LEU A 77 -6.04 -6.44 -0.35
CA LEU A 77 -5.39 -6.08 0.91
C LEU A 77 -6.18 -6.62 2.11
N THR A 78 -7.50 -6.46 2.13
CA THR A 78 -8.37 -7.01 3.19
C THR A 78 -8.23 -8.52 3.29
N ARG A 79 -8.22 -9.23 2.15
CA ARG A 79 -8.00 -10.68 2.14
C ARG A 79 -6.63 -11.05 2.71
N LEU A 80 -5.56 -10.37 2.30
CA LEU A 80 -4.20 -10.64 2.78
C LEU A 80 -4.05 -10.40 4.28
N MET A 81 -4.69 -9.34 4.81
CA MET A 81 -4.71 -9.07 6.26
C MET A 81 -5.47 -10.15 7.02
N SER A 82 -6.65 -10.55 6.55
CA SER A 82 -7.41 -11.65 7.18
C SER A 82 -6.63 -12.97 7.19
N GLU A 83 -5.96 -13.31 6.08
CA GLU A 83 -5.08 -14.49 5.99
C GLU A 83 -3.84 -14.39 6.90
N HIS A 84 -3.35 -13.17 7.15
CA HIS A 84 -2.25 -12.94 8.08
C HIS A 84 -2.72 -13.13 9.53
N GLU A 85 -3.82 -12.49 9.91
CA GLU A 85 -4.36 -12.56 11.27
C GLU A 85 -4.79 -13.98 11.65
N ALA A 86 -5.37 -14.73 10.72
CA ALA A 86 -5.71 -16.13 10.93
C ALA A 86 -4.49 -17.02 11.24
N ARG A 87 -3.30 -16.63 10.76
CA ARG A 87 -2.05 -17.38 10.97
C ARG A 87 -1.25 -16.90 12.17
N HIS A 88 -1.30 -15.60 12.47
CA HIS A 88 -0.37 -14.97 13.43
C HIS A 88 -1.07 -14.34 14.65
N GLY A 89 -2.41 -14.32 14.68
CA GLY A 89 -3.18 -13.58 15.66
C GLY A 89 -3.57 -12.19 15.17
N ALA A 90 -4.48 -11.52 15.88
CA ALA A 90 -4.92 -10.18 15.54
C ALA A 90 -3.75 -9.19 15.56
N LEU A 91 -3.73 -8.28 14.57
CA LEU A 91 -2.75 -7.19 14.46
C LEU A 91 -2.98 -6.10 15.50
#